data_AF-A0A819YP66-F1
#
_entry.id   AF-A0A819YP66-F1
#
_cell.length_a   1.000
_cell.length_b   1.000
_cell.length_c   1.000
_cell.angle_alpha   90.00
_cell.angle_beta   90.00
_cell.angle_gamma   90.00
#
_symmetry.space_group_name_H-M   'P 1'
#
loop_
_entity.id
_entity.type
_entity.pdbx_description
1 polymer ?
#
loop_
_entity_poly.entity_id
_entity_poly.type
_entity_poly.pdbx_seq_one_letter_code
_entity_poly.pdbx_strand_id
1 'polypeptide(L)'
;MVIYGTDLLSSILPYVHILSSSSSTITTTYCSQCLNLSNDLKRCSKCHHISYCSISCQRKDWIYHKYECLHLHQISSEYDLTRLFLRLMIRCKKDYGIE
;
A
#
# COMPACT_ATOMS: atom_id res chain seq x y z
N MET A 1 -5.96 -30.91 -20.40
CA MET A 1 -4.98 -29.92 -19.93
C MET A 1 -4.12 -30.62 -18.89
N VAL A 2 -2.86 -30.88 -19.19
CA VAL A 2 -1.93 -31.54 -18.25
C VAL A 2 -1.20 -30.43 -17.51
N ILE A 3 -1.33 -30.40 -16.19
CA ILE A 3 -0.65 -29.46 -15.29
C ILE A 3 0.57 -30.19 -14.73
N TYR A 4 1.77 -29.65 -14.95
CA TYR A 4 3.01 -30.11 -14.36
C TYR A 4 3.23 -29.50 -12.97
N GLY A 5 4.12 -30.08 -12.17
CA GLY A 5 4.37 -29.66 -10.79
C GLY A 5 4.89 -28.22 -10.62
N THR A 6 5.30 -27.55 -11.70
CA THR A 6 5.85 -26.18 -11.70
C THR A 6 4.93 -25.15 -12.36
N ASP A 7 3.74 -25.55 -12.81
CA ASP A 7 2.90 -24.67 -13.59
C ASP A 7 2.22 -23.61 -12.70
N LEU A 8 2.44 -22.34 -13.03
CA LEU A 8 1.75 -21.21 -12.40
C LEU A 8 0.33 -21.14 -12.93
N LEU A 9 -0.64 -21.54 -12.11
CA LEU A 9 -2.05 -21.58 -12.50
C LEU A 9 -2.70 -20.19 -12.53
N SER A 10 -2.33 -19.30 -11.61
CA SER A 10 -2.83 -17.93 -11.57
C SER A 10 -1.95 -17.06 -10.68
N SER A 11 -1.78 -15.79 -11.06
CA SER A 11 -1.28 -14.74 -10.17
C SER A 11 -2.43 -13.77 -9.86
N ILE A 12 -2.67 -13.53 -8.57
CA ILE A 12 -3.74 -12.65 -8.11
C ILE A 12 -3.09 -11.47 -7.40
N LEU A 13 -3.44 -10.26 -7.81
CA LEU A 13 -3.06 -9.06 -7.08
C LEU A 13 -3.94 -8.93 -5.83
N PRO A 14 -3.37 -8.48 -4.70
CA PRO A 14 -4.16 -8.24 -3.51
C PRO A 14 -5.27 -7.22 -3.81
N TYR A 15 -6.46 -7.46 -3.28
CA TYR A 15 -7.60 -6.55 -3.45
C TYR A 15 -7.27 -5.14 -2.94
N VAL A 16 -6.63 -5.10 -1.78
CA VAL A 16 -5.90 -3.93 -1.25
C VAL A 16 -4.70 -4.42 -0.44
N HIS A 17 -3.70 -3.56 -0.24
CA HIS A 17 -2.51 -3.88 0.54
C HIS A 17 -2.00 -2.66 1.31
N ILE A 18 -1.21 -2.93 2.34
CA ILE A 18 -0.38 -1.95 3.06
C ILE A 18 1.01 -2.55 3.31
N LEU A 19 2.01 -1.71 3.54
CA LEU A 19 3.24 -2.12 4.22
C LEU A 19 3.03 -2.06 5.72
N SER A 20 3.58 -3.05 6.44
CA SER A 20 3.53 -3.06 7.89
C SER A 20 4.36 -1.94 8.49
N SER A 21 3.79 -1.25 9.48
CA SER A 21 4.46 -0.20 10.26
C SER A 21 5.28 -0.73 11.42
N SER A 22 5.14 -2.02 11.77
CA SER A 22 5.87 -2.68 12.85
C SER A 22 7.40 -2.69 12.67
N SER A 23 7.88 -2.57 11.43
CA SER A 23 9.30 -2.47 11.11
C SER A 23 9.57 -1.25 10.22
N SER A 24 10.24 -0.25 10.80
CA SER A 24 10.74 0.93 10.07
C SER A 24 11.60 0.56 8.87
N THR A 25 12.27 -0.61 8.91
CA THR A 25 13.08 -1.11 7.80
C THR A 25 12.20 -1.34 6.56
N ILE A 26 11.03 -1.98 6.72
CA ILE A 26 10.12 -2.28 5.59
C ILE A 26 9.69 -1.02 4.86
N THR A 27 9.30 0.03 5.59
CA THR A 27 8.83 1.31 5.01
C THR A 27 9.94 2.13 4.35
N THR A 28 11.21 1.75 4.58
CA THR A 28 12.40 2.33 3.96
C THR A 28 13.07 1.43 2.92
N THR A 29 12.60 0.20 2.72
CA THR A 29 13.16 -0.76 1.76
C THR A 29 12.20 -1.11 0.63
N TYR A 30 10.89 -1.08 0.89
CA TYR A 30 9.86 -1.43 -0.09
C TYR A 30 9.02 -0.22 -0.50
N CYS A 31 8.64 -0.18 -1.77
CA CYS A 31 7.69 0.80 -2.27
C CYS A 31 6.28 0.49 -1.75
N SER A 32 5.62 1.49 -1.17
CA SER A 32 4.30 1.32 -0.56
C SER A 32 3.18 1.00 -1.58
N GLN A 33 3.42 1.30 -2.86
CA GLN A 33 2.45 1.04 -3.93
C GLN A 33 2.69 -0.28 -4.67
N CYS A 34 3.91 -0.52 -5.13
CA CYS A 34 4.21 -1.69 -5.97
C CYS A 34 4.85 -2.85 -5.21
N LEU A 35 5.14 -2.69 -3.93
CA LEU A 35 5.74 -3.70 -3.05
C LEU A 35 7.13 -4.19 -3.48
N ASN A 36 7.72 -3.59 -4.52
CA ASN A 36 9.07 -3.91 -4.94
C ASN A 36 10.09 -3.28 -4.00
N LEU A 37 11.18 -4.01 -3.78
CA LEU A 37 12.37 -3.50 -3.12
C LEU A 37 12.98 -2.37 -3.97
N SER A 38 13.42 -1.30 -3.32
CA SER A 38 14.07 -0.18 -3.97
C SER A 38 15.03 0.51 -3.01
N ASN A 39 16.23 0.80 -3.49
CA ASN A 39 17.24 1.57 -2.73
C ASN A 39 17.05 3.09 -2.90
N ASP A 40 16.27 3.53 -3.89
CA ASP A 40 15.91 4.94 -4.11
C ASP A 40 14.42 5.15 -3.80
N LEU A 41 14.09 5.19 -2.51
CA LEU A 41 12.73 5.44 -2.04
C LEU A 41 12.57 6.90 -1.63
N LYS A 42 11.49 7.52 -2.12
CA LYS A 42 11.14 8.91 -1.87
C LYS A 42 9.98 8.95 -0.91
N ARG A 43 10.22 9.52 0.28
CA ARG A 43 9.17 9.74 1.28
C ARG A 43 8.17 10.76 0.78
N CYS A 44 6.90 10.55 1.11
CA CYS A 44 5.88 11.58 0.96
C CYS A 44 6.31 12.82 1.74
N SER A 45 6.37 13.98 1.07
CA SER A 45 6.79 15.25 1.66
C SER A 45 5.83 15.81 2.72
N LYS A 46 4.61 15.29 2.81
CA LYS A 46 3.60 15.75 3.75
C LYS A 46 3.57 14.93 5.05
N CYS A 47 3.51 13.61 4.93
CA CYS A 47 3.42 12.75 6.12
C CYS A 47 4.77 12.20 6.56
N HIS A 48 5.77 12.10 5.68
CA HIS A 48 7.08 11.47 5.92
C HIS A 48 7.08 9.98 6.34
N HIS A 49 5.92 9.33 6.47
CA HIS A 49 5.79 7.93 6.91
C HIS A 49 5.77 6.92 5.76
N ILE A 50 5.29 7.32 4.58
CA ILE A 50 5.09 6.43 3.44
C ILE A 50 6.09 6.77 2.34
N SER A 51 6.75 5.75 1.78
CA SER A 51 7.80 5.89 0.75
C SER A 51 7.43 5.20 -0.56
N TYR A 52 7.88 5.77 -1.68
CA TYR A 52 7.61 5.29 -3.03
C TYR A 52 8.87 5.30 -3.90
N CYS A 53 9.00 4.33 -4.81
CA CYS A 53 10.13 4.32 -5.75
C CYS A 53 10.00 5.35 -6.88
N SER A 54 8.80 5.92 -7.08
CA SER A 54 8.55 6.91 -8.14
C SER A 54 7.33 7.77 -7.85
N ILE A 55 7.27 8.94 -8.50
CA ILE A 55 6.08 9.81 -8.50
C ILE A 55 4.86 9.08 -9.08
N SER A 56 5.07 8.19 -10.06
CA SER A 56 4.00 7.35 -10.63
C SER A 56 3.38 6.44 -9.56
N CYS A 57 4.21 5.78 -8.75
CA CYS A 57 3.74 4.97 -7.62
C CYS A 57 2.98 5.80 -6.58
N GLN A 58 3.49 7.00 -6.23
CA GLN A 58 2.79 7.91 -5.32
C GLN A 58 1.41 8.32 -5.85
N ARG A 59 1.31 8.69 -7.13
CA ARG A 59 0.03 9.09 -7.76
C ARG A 59 -0.97 7.93 -7.79
N LYS A 60 -0.50 6.71 -8.05
CA LYS A 60 -1.34 5.50 -8.02
C LYS A 60 -1.89 5.20 -6.62
N ASP A 61 -1.06 5.33 -5.57
CA ASP A 61 -1.51 5.10 -4.19
C ASP A 61 -2.38 6.24 -3.64
N TRP A 62 -2.36 7.42 -4.28
CA TRP A 62 -3.03 8.63 -3.77
C TRP A 62 -4.54 8.45 -3.55
N ILE A 63 -5.19 7.53 -4.27
CA ILE A 63 -6.60 7.18 -4.06
C ILE A 63 -6.88 6.74 -2.62
N TYR A 64 -5.92 6.07 -1.98
CA TYR A 64 -5.97 5.63 -0.59
C TYR A 64 -5.18 6.58 0.30
N HIS A 65 -3.93 6.86 -0.09
CA HIS A 65 -2.98 7.58 0.74
C HIS A 65 -3.48 8.98 1.13
N LYS A 66 -4.28 9.67 0.29
CA LYS A 66 -4.81 10.99 0.65
C LYS A 66 -5.59 11.02 1.97
N TYR A 67 -6.31 9.94 2.30
CA TYR A 67 -7.08 9.81 3.54
C TYR A 67 -6.19 9.43 4.73
N GLU A 68 -5.12 8.66 4.48
CA GLU A 68 -4.13 8.27 5.48
C GLU A 68 -3.16 9.43 5.81
N CYS A 69 -2.69 10.14 4.79
CA CYS A 69 -1.61 11.13 4.81
C CYS A 69 -1.85 12.24 5.85
N LEU A 70 -3.11 12.64 6.01
CA LEU A 70 -3.52 13.66 6.97
C LEU A 70 -3.37 13.21 8.42
N HIS A 71 -3.43 11.91 8.70
CA HIS A 71 -3.49 11.39 10.06
C HIS A 71 -2.19 10.72 10.49
N LEU A 72 -1.40 10.21 9.54
CA LEU A 72 -0.16 9.48 9.84
C LEU A 72 0.86 10.27 10.67
N HIS A 73 0.86 11.60 10.62
CA HIS A 73 1.77 12.42 11.44
C HIS A 73 1.37 12.50 12.92
N GLN A 74 0.15 12.09 13.28
CA GLN A 74 -0.41 12.21 14.63
C GLN A 74 -0.46 10.88 15.38
N ILE A 75 -0.04 9.78 14.75
CA ILE A 75 -0.22 8.44 15.31
C ILE A 75 1.06 7.99 16.00
N SER A 76 0.94 7.61 17.28
CA SER A 76 2.04 7.09 18.12
C SER A 76 2.00 5.57 18.33
N SER A 77 0.94 4.89 17.88
CA SER A 77 0.70 3.45 18.07
C SER A 77 0.60 2.68 16.74
N GLU A 78 0.46 1.35 16.80
CA GLU A 78 0.28 0.51 15.62
C GLU A 78 -1.05 0.82 14.91
N TYR A 79 -1.02 0.97 13.58
CA TYR A 79 -2.15 1.44 12.77
C TYR A 79 -2.39 0.61 11.50
N ASP A 80 -1.74 -0.55 11.39
CA ASP A 80 -1.79 -1.39 10.18
C ASP A 80 -3.20 -1.87 9.86
N LEU A 81 -3.91 -2.43 10.84
CA LEU A 81 -5.28 -2.90 10.64
C LEU A 81 -6.24 -1.77 10.28
N THR A 82 -6.10 -0.60 10.93
CA THR A 82 -6.91 0.58 10.62
C THR A 82 -6.69 1.06 9.19
N ARG A 83 -5.44 1.11 8.73
CA ARG A 83 -5.12 1.48 7.34
C ARG A 83 -5.65 0.45 6.34
N LEU A 84 -5.46 -0.84 6.64
CA LEU A 84 -5.95 -1.91 5.77
C LEU A 84 -7.47 -1.86 5.65
N PHE A 85 -8.19 -1.69 6.76
CA PHE A 85 -9.63 -1.57 6.78
C PHE A 85 -10.11 -0.32 6.02
N LEU A 86 -9.46 0.82 6.20
CA LEU A 86 -9.75 2.03 5.44
C LEU A 86 -9.61 1.80 3.93
N ARG A 87 -8.51 1.16 3.49
CA ARG A 87 -8.30 0.83 2.07
C ARG A 87 -9.39 -0.10 1.54
N LEU A 88 -9.77 -1.13 2.31
CA LEU A 88 -10.88 -2.03 1.96
C LEU A 88 -12.17 -1.26 1.74
N MET A 89 -12.55 -0.37 2.67
CA MET A 89 -13.76 0.43 2.56
C MET A 89 -13.75 1.34 1.33
N ILE A 90 -12.63 2.01 1.04
CA ILE A 90 -12.50 2.86 -0.14
C ILE A 90 -12.64 2.04 -1.43
N ARG A 91 -12.00 0.86 -1.49
CA ARG A 91 -12.05 -0.02 -2.66
C ARG A 91 -13.46 -0.59 -2.87
N CYS A 92 -14.09 -1.10 -1.82
CA CYS A 92 -15.47 -1.60 -1.86
C CYS A 92 -16.44 -0.50 -2.30
N LYS A 93 -16.34 0.70 -1.71
CA LYS A 93 -17.18 1.83 -2.09
C LYS A 93 -17.10 2.12 -3.60
N LYS A 94 -15.88 2.12 -4.15
CA LYS A 94 -15.64 2.33 -5.58
C LYS A 94 -16.20 1.21 -6.45
N ASP A 95 -15.99 -0.05 -6.06
CA ASP A 95 -16.38 -1.20 -6.87
C ASP A 95 -17.91 -1.45 -6.84
N TYR A 96 -18.58 -1.09 -5.74
CA TYR A 96 -20.04 -1.24 -5.58
C TYR A 96 -20.86 0.05 -5.80
N GLY A 97 -20.21 1.17 -6.09
CA GLY A 97 -20.90 2.44 -6.38
C GLY A 97 -21.70 3.01 -5.21
N ILE A 98 -21.27 2.74 -3.97
CA ILE A 98 -21.92 3.29 -2.77
C ILE A 98 -21.49 4.77 -2.64
N GLU A 99 -22.44 5.70 -2.50
CA GLU A 99 -22.16 7.16 -2.43
C GLU A 99 -21.66 7.65 -1.08
#